data_AF-A0A9D2LTM3-F1
#
_entry.id   AF-A0A9D2LTM3-F1
#
_cell.length_a   1.000
_cell.length_b   1.000
_cell.length_c   1.000
_cell.angle_alpha   90.00
_cell.angle_beta   90.00
_cell.angle_gamma   90.00
#
_symmetry.space_group_name_H-M   'P 1'
#
loop_
_entity.id
_entity.type
_entity.pdbx_description
1 polymer ?
#
loop_
_entity_poly.entity_id
_entity_poly.type
_entity_poly.pdbx_seq_one_letter_code
_entity_poly.pdbx_strand_id
1 'polypeptide(L)'
;MRNVKKILPRILILVVFVAALNSGVRYLYEPPTRNGIYTVNEIKETRGEVETLVLGSSLAHWGVDGNLLGEMLDSLTLNLATSAQPLIGSYYFLKEQSQINPIQRV
;
A
#
# COMPACT_ATOMS: atom_id res chain seq x y z
N MET A 1 36.19 29.38 -6.48
CA MET A 1 34.77 29.05 -6.78
C MET A 1 34.52 28.22 -8.05
N ARG A 2 35.47 28.09 -9.01
CA ARG A 2 35.26 27.37 -10.29
C ARG A 2 35.14 25.84 -10.15
N ASN A 3 35.81 25.26 -9.15
CA ASN A 3 35.80 23.80 -8.92
C ASN A 3 34.53 23.33 -8.20
N VAL A 4 34.01 24.13 -7.27
CA VAL A 4 32.75 23.84 -6.54
C VAL A 4 31.57 23.75 -7.51
N LYS A 5 31.48 24.66 -8.50
CA LYS A 5 30.44 24.63 -9.55
C LYS A 5 30.48 23.38 -10.44
N LYS A 6 31.62 22.69 -10.53
CA LYS A 6 31.76 21.42 -11.29
C LYS A 6 31.47 20.18 -10.44
N ILE A 7 31.73 20.26 -9.14
CA ILE A 7 31.51 19.17 -8.19
C ILE A 7 30.03 19.09 -7.80
N LEU A 8 29.36 20.24 -7.65
CA LEU A 8 27.96 20.35 -7.26
C LEU A 8 27.00 19.51 -8.12
N PRO A 9 27.01 19.57 -9.47
CA PRO A 9 26.11 18.76 -10.29
C PRO A 9 26.41 17.26 -10.17
N ARG A 10 27.68 16.87 -9.96
CA ARG A 10 28.04 15.45 -9.75
C ARG A 10 27.49 14.91 -8.43
N ILE A 11 27.57 15.71 -7.37
CA ILE A 11 26.95 15.37 -6.08
C ILE A 11 25.44 15.29 -6.24
N LEU A 12 24.82 16.23 -6.95
CA LEU A 12 23.37 16.25 -7.14
C LEU A 12 22.88 15.02 -7.92
N ILE A 13 23.57 14.63 -8.99
CA ILE A 13 23.28 13.38 -9.73
C ILE A 13 23.41 12.17 -8.82
N LEU A 14 24.45 12.11 -7.98
CA LEU A 14 24.67 11.00 -7.07
C LEU A 14 23.58 10.92 -5.99
N VAL A 15 23.13 12.06 -5.47
CA VAL A 15 22.00 12.14 -4.52
C VAL A 15 20.70 11.68 -5.19
N VAL A 16 20.42 12.14 -6.41
CA VAL A 16 19.22 11.72 -7.16
C VAL A 16 19.27 10.21 -7.44
N PHE A 17 20.42 9.68 -7.84
CA PHE A 17 20.59 8.26 -8.08
C PHE A 17 20.39 7.43 -6.81
N VAL A 18 20.99 7.83 -5.69
CA VAL A 18 20.80 7.14 -4.40
C VAL A 18 19.34 7.24 -3.94
N ALA A 19 18.67 8.37 -4.12
CA ALA A 19 17.26 8.53 -3.81
C ALA A 19 16.38 7.61 -4.67
N ALA A 20 16.63 7.54 -5.98
CA ALA A 20 15.92 6.66 -6.90
C ALA A 20 16.15 5.18 -6.56
N LEU A 21 17.37 4.80 -6.21
CA LEU A 21 17.73 3.44 -5.82
C LEU A 21 17.07 3.06 -4.49
N ASN A 22 17.07 3.97 -3.50
CA ASN A 22 16.38 3.76 -2.23
C ASN A 22 14.86 3.57 -2.43
N SER A 23 14.24 4.40 -3.28
CA SER A 23 12.83 4.27 -3.62
C SER A 23 12.54 2.96 -4.38
N GLY A 24 13.40 2.57 -5.32
CA GLY A 24 13.27 1.32 -6.06
C GLY A 24 13.45 0.07 -5.18
N VAL A 25 14.41 0.10 -4.25
CA VAL A 25 14.62 -0.97 -3.27
C VAL A 25 13.46 -1.05 -2.30
N ARG A 26 12.94 0.08 -1.80
CA ARG A 26 11.72 0.09 -0.99
C ARG A 26 10.53 -0.48 -1.75
N TYR A 27 10.35 -0.11 -3.02
CA TYR A 27 9.30 -0.67 -3.84
C TYR A 27 9.41 -2.21 -4.00
N LEU A 28 10.64 -2.73 -4.16
CA LEU A 28 10.88 -4.16 -4.33
C LEU A 28 10.86 -4.97 -3.03
N TYR A 29 11.26 -4.38 -1.91
CA TYR A 29 11.56 -5.10 -0.66
C TYR A 29 10.79 -4.60 0.56
N GLU A 30 10.04 -3.50 0.50
CA GLU A 30 9.14 -3.19 1.61
C GLU A 30 8.10 -4.32 1.71
N PRO A 31 7.97 -4.94 2.90
CA PRO A 31 6.97 -5.95 3.10
C PRO A 31 5.59 -5.35 2.76
N PRO A 32 4.66 -6.14 2.21
CA PRO A 32 3.32 -5.66 1.82
C PRO A 32 2.60 -4.88 2.94
N THR A 33 2.98 -5.15 4.20
CA THR A 33 2.50 -4.47 5.40
C THR A 33 2.89 -3.00 5.53
N ARG A 34 3.85 -2.48 4.74
CA ARG A 34 4.34 -1.09 4.84
C ARG A 34 3.90 -0.14 3.72
N ASN A 35 3.45 -0.66 2.58
CA ASN A 35 2.92 0.16 1.47
C ASN A 35 1.49 0.67 1.71
N GLY A 36 0.85 0.25 2.80
CA GLY A 36 -0.49 0.70 3.21
C GLY A 36 -0.45 1.74 4.32
N ILE A 37 0.35 2.81 4.25
CA ILE A 37 0.37 3.82 5.33
C ILE A 37 -1.03 4.43 5.56
N TYR A 38 -1.82 4.59 4.49
CA TYR A 38 -3.23 4.98 4.58
C TYR A 38 -4.08 3.85 5.18
N THR A 39 -3.84 2.62 4.74
CA THR A 39 -4.58 1.42 5.12
C THR A 39 -4.36 0.99 6.58
N VAL A 40 -3.16 1.12 7.15
CA VAL A 40 -2.85 0.63 8.51
C VAL A 40 -3.53 1.47 9.60
N ASN A 41 -3.69 2.77 9.37
CA ASN A 41 -4.42 3.63 10.30
C ASN A 41 -5.93 3.40 10.18
N GLU A 42 -6.47 3.30 8.96
CA GLU A 42 -7.87 2.91 8.74
C GLU A 42 -8.20 1.55 9.36
N ILE A 43 -7.33 0.53 9.19
CA ILE A 43 -7.51 -0.80 9.80
C ILE A 43 -7.57 -0.74 11.33
N LYS A 44 -6.82 0.17 11.96
CA LYS A 44 -6.84 0.33 13.42
C LYS A 44 -8.14 0.97 13.91
N GLU A 45 -8.68 1.90 13.14
CA GLU A 45 -9.92 2.61 13.47
C GLU A 45 -11.17 1.75 13.19
N THR A 46 -11.13 0.90 12.16
CA THR A 46 -12.28 0.09 11.69
C THR A 46 -12.25 -1.36 12.16
N ARG A 47 -11.53 -1.61 13.26
CA ARG A 47 -11.19 -2.96 13.73
C ARG A 47 -12.44 -3.72 14.20
N GLY A 48 -12.80 -4.79 13.49
CA GLY A 48 -13.98 -5.62 13.79
C GLY A 48 -15.22 -5.25 12.99
N GLU A 49 -15.17 -4.19 12.18
CA GLU A 49 -16.32 -3.64 11.43
C GLU A 49 -16.17 -3.81 9.91
N VAL A 50 -15.02 -4.31 9.42
CA VAL A 50 -14.78 -4.45 7.98
C VAL A 50 -15.55 -5.64 7.43
N GLU A 51 -16.44 -5.36 6.49
CA GLU A 51 -17.28 -6.37 5.84
C GLU A 51 -16.78 -6.71 4.43
N THR A 52 -16.25 -5.71 3.70
CA THR A 52 -15.80 -5.88 2.32
C THR A 52 -14.32 -5.54 2.18
N LEU A 53 -13.57 -6.41 1.50
CA LEU A 53 -12.15 -6.22 1.21
C LEU A 53 -11.89 -6.22 -0.29
N VAL A 54 -11.20 -5.19 -0.76
CA VAL A 54 -10.68 -5.15 -2.14
C VAL A 54 -9.22 -5.58 -2.11
N LEU A 55 -8.92 -6.65 -2.85
CA LEU A 55 -7.58 -7.22 -2.98
C LEU A 55 -7.22 -7.29 -4.47
N GLY A 56 -6.00 -6.91 -4.82
CA GLY A 56 -5.56 -6.94 -6.21
C GLY A 56 -4.28 -6.15 -6.45
N SER A 57 -3.88 -6.12 -7.72
CA SER A 57 -2.71 -5.37 -8.18
C SER A 57 -3.06 -3.89 -8.45
N SER A 58 -2.22 -3.18 -9.20
CA SER A 58 -2.36 -1.75 -9.53
C SER A 58 -3.75 -1.32 -10.00
N LEU A 59 -4.46 -2.15 -10.77
CA LEU A 59 -5.79 -1.80 -11.25
C LEU A 59 -6.80 -1.67 -10.11
N ALA A 60 -6.75 -2.57 -9.12
CA ALA A 60 -7.61 -2.47 -7.95
C ALA A 60 -7.13 -1.38 -6.99
N HIS A 61 -5.81 -1.20 -6.86
CA HIS A 61 -5.22 -0.19 -5.97
C HIS A 61 -5.59 1.24 -6.36
N TRP A 62 -5.57 1.55 -7.67
CA TRP A 62 -5.88 2.89 -8.17
C TRP A 62 -7.30 3.05 -8.70
N GLY A 63 -7.94 1.95 -9.10
CA GLY A 63 -9.24 1.97 -9.77
C GLY A 63 -10.43 1.80 -8.84
N VAL A 64 -10.23 1.45 -7.57
CA VAL A 64 -11.31 1.25 -6.61
C VAL A 64 -11.13 2.18 -5.42
N ASP A 65 -12.08 3.09 -5.25
CA ASP A 65 -12.24 3.87 -4.03
C ASP A 65 -13.06 3.05 -3.03
N GLY A 66 -12.47 2.72 -1.88
CA GLY A 66 -13.12 1.92 -0.85
C GLY A 66 -14.32 2.62 -0.20
N ASN A 67 -14.26 3.94 -0.03
CA ASN A 67 -15.35 4.71 0.57
C ASN A 67 -16.55 4.74 -0.36
N LEU A 68 -16.33 5.04 -1.65
CA LEU A 68 -17.39 5.05 -2.64
C LEU A 68 -18.04 3.67 -2.79
N LEU A 69 -17.23 2.60 -2.85
CA LEU A 69 -17.76 1.24 -2.94
C LEU A 69 -18.54 0.87 -1.67
N GLY A 70 -18.07 1.29 -0.50
CA GLY A 70 -18.76 1.09 0.76
C GLY A 70 -20.11 1.78 0.83
N GLU A 71 -20.21 3.02 0.36
CA GLU A 71 -21.49 3.75 0.24
C GLU A 71 -22.49 3.03 -0.68
N MET A 72 -22.01 2.46 -1.79
CA MET A 72 -22.87 1.73 -2.72
C MET A 72 -23.35 0.37 -2.19
N LEU A 73 -22.52 -0.28 -1.36
CA LEU A 73 -22.81 -1.58 -0.77
C LEU A 73 -23.47 -1.50 0.60
N ASP A 74 -23.61 -0.29 1.16
CA ASP A 74 -24.01 -0.08 2.56
C ASP A 74 -23.17 -0.90 3.54
N SER A 75 -21.85 -0.97 3.27
CA SER A 75 -20.91 -1.80 4.04
C SER A 75 -19.57 -1.11 4.21
N LEU A 76 -18.89 -1.35 5.34
CA LEU A 76 -17.55 -0.81 5.54
C LEU A 76 -16.54 -1.57 4.67
N THR A 77 -16.04 -0.87 3.64
CA THR A 77 -15.21 -1.43 2.58
C THR A 77 -13.79 -0.87 2.64
N LEU A 78 -12.81 -1.77 2.67
CA LEU A 78 -11.40 -1.41 2.76
C LEU A 78 -10.64 -1.87 1.51
N ASN A 79 -9.90 -0.96 0.88
CA ASN A 79 -9.02 -1.30 -0.23
C ASN A 79 -7.60 -1.65 0.26
N LEU A 80 -7.28 -2.94 0.22
CA LEU A 80 -5.98 -3.52 0.58
C LEU A 80 -5.09 -3.79 -0.64
N ALA A 81 -5.56 -3.49 -1.85
CA ALA A 81 -4.79 -3.73 -3.07
C ALA A 81 -3.49 -2.92 -3.07
N THR A 82 -2.46 -3.46 -3.72
CA THR A 82 -1.16 -2.79 -3.87
C THR A 82 -0.73 -2.79 -5.34
N SER A 83 0.17 -1.90 -5.73
CA SER A 83 0.56 -1.73 -7.15
C SER A 83 1.03 -3.02 -7.84
N ALA A 84 1.59 -4.00 -7.12
CA ALA A 84 2.09 -5.26 -7.67
C ALA A 84 1.75 -6.47 -6.80
N GLN A 85 0.53 -6.51 -6.23
CA GLN A 85 0.14 -7.60 -5.31
C GLN A 85 0.19 -8.98 -5.99
N PRO A 86 1.04 -9.91 -5.52
CA PRO A 86 0.96 -11.29 -5.95
C PRO A 86 -0.21 -11.99 -5.25
N LEU A 87 -0.69 -13.10 -5.83
CA LEU A 87 -1.81 -13.88 -5.25
C LEU A 87 -1.53 -14.32 -3.81
N ILE A 88 -0.29 -14.71 -3.52
CA ILE A 88 0.14 -15.08 -2.16
C ILE A 88 0.07 -13.89 -1.19
N GLY A 89 0.29 -12.66 -1.68
CA GLY A 89 0.12 -11.44 -0.89
C GLY A 89 -1.34 -11.24 -0.48
N SER A 90 -2.28 -11.45 -1.42
CA SER A 90 -3.72 -11.43 -1.13
C SER A 90 -4.11 -12.43 -0.05
N TYR A 91 -3.55 -13.65 -0.09
CA TYR A 91 -3.79 -14.67 0.93
C TYR A 91 -3.37 -14.19 2.33
N TYR A 92 -2.19 -13.57 2.46
CA TYR A 92 -1.73 -13.08 3.76
C TYR A 92 -2.56 -11.92 4.27
N PHE A 93 -2.97 -10.98 3.41
CA PHE A 93 -3.88 -9.90 3.80
C PHE A 93 -5.24 -10.43 4.25
N LEU A 94 -5.82 -11.37 3.52
CA LEU A 94 -7.08 -11.99 3.92
C LEU A 94 -6.96 -12.75 5.24
N LYS A 95 -5.86 -13.48 5.44
CA LYS A 95 -5.57 -14.20 6.68
C LYS A 95 -5.45 -13.24 7.86
N GLU A 96 -4.71 -12.14 7.71
CA GLU A 96 -4.58 -11.11 8.75
C GLU A 96 -5.94 -10.48 9.06
N GLN A 97 -6.72 -10.11 8.05
CA GLN A 97 -8.04 -9.54 8.24
C GLN A 97 -9.01 -10.51 8.92
N SER A 98 -8.97 -11.81 8.61
CA SER A 98 -9.82 -12.81 9.27
C SER A 98 -9.55 -12.97 10.78
N GLN A 99 -8.36 -12.56 11.25
CA GLN A 99 -8.02 -12.56 12.68
C GLN A 99 -8.53 -11.31 13.41
N ILE A 100 -8.74 -10.23 12.66
CA ILE A 100 -9.09 -8.91 13.17
C ILE A 100 -10.61 -8.67 13.06
N ASN A 101 -11.17 -9.07 11.93
CA ASN A 101 -12.58 -9.00 11.57
C ASN A 101 -13.12 -10.44 11.55
N PRO A 102 -13.79 -10.91 12.62
CA PRO A 102 -14.28 -12.27 12.69
C PRO A 102 -15.32 -12.48 11.58
N ILE A 103 -14.96 -13.31 10.60
CA ILE A 103 -15.86 -13.68 9.51
C ILE A 103 -17.03 -14.46 10.12
N GLN A 104 -18.20 -13.83 10.20
CA GLN A 104 -19.42 -14.54 10.53
C GLN A 104 -19.72 -15.49 9.37
N ARG A 105 -19.61 -16.80 9.62
CA ARG A 105 -20.08 -17.81 8.68
C ARG A 105 -21.61 -17.81 8.75
N VAL A 106 -22.24 -17.39 7.66
CA VAL A 106 -23.68 -17.58 7.43
C VAL A 106 -23.93 -19.04 7.02
#